data_AF-A0A667G9Q6-F1
#
_entry.id   AF-A0A667G9Q6-F1
#
_cell.length_a   1.000
_cell.length_b   1.000
_cell.length_c   1.000
_cell.angle_alpha   90.00
_cell.angle_beta   90.00
_cell.angle_gamma   90.00
#
_symmetry.space_group_name_H-M   'P 1'
#
loop_
_entity.id
_entity.type
_entity.pdbx_description
1 polymer ?
#
loop_
_entity_poly.entity_id
_entity_poly.type
_entity_poly.pdbx_seq_one_letter_code
_entity_poly.pdbx_strand_id
1 'polypeptide(L)'
;MTNTKGKRRGTRYMFSRPFRKHGVVPLATYMRIYKKGDIVDIKGMGTVQKGMPHKCYHGKTGRVYNVTQHAVGIVVNKQNWTVTCRRMNWTTFLHHTQKQIQNGLKNVN
;
A
#
# COMPACT_ATOMS: atom_id res chain seq x y z
N MET A 1 -7.75 32.32 5.25
CA MET A 1 -8.40 31.21 4.53
C MET A 1 -7.94 29.88 5.12
N THR A 2 -8.82 29.16 5.82
CA THR A 2 -8.43 27.98 6.62
C THR A 2 -8.61 26.70 5.83
N ASN A 3 -7.51 26.00 5.55
CA ASN A 3 -7.57 24.76 4.79
C ASN A 3 -7.82 23.57 5.72
N THR A 4 -8.83 22.76 5.43
CA THR A 4 -9.20 21.61 6.29
C THR A 4 -8.03 20.60 6.35
N LYS A 5 -7.75 20.04 7.53
CA LYS A 5 -6.63 19.09 7.76
C LYS A 5 -7.09 17.64 8.00
N GLY A 6 -8.25 17.26 7.44
CA GLY A 6 -8.81 15.92 7.61
C GLY A 6 -7.99 14.80 6.95
N LYS A 7 -7.98 13.61 7.57
CA LYS A 7 -7.24 12.40 7.13
C LYS A 7 -7.48 12.00 5.67
N ARG A 8 -8.66 12.34 5.12
CA ARG A 8 -9.09 11.96 3.76
C ARG A 8 -9.31 13.16 2.82
N ARG A 9 -8.86 14.36 3.19
CA ARG A 9 -9.01 15.53 2.32
C ARG A 9 -8.31 15.33 0.97
N GLY A 10 -8.99 15.67 -0.12
CA GLY A 10 -8.42 15.64 -1.47
C GLY A 10 -8.23 14.23 -2.04
N THR A 11 -8.99 13.25 -1.55
CA THR A 11 -8.82 11.83 -1.95
C THR A 11 -9.92 11.27 -2.83
N ARG A 12 -10.80 12.15 -3.38
CA ARG A 12 -11.96 11.79 -4.22
C ARG A 12 -11.61 10.79 -5.31
N TYR A 13 -10.55 11.06 -6.07
CA TYR A 13 -10.10 10.19 -7.18
C TYR A 13 -8.99 9.20 -6.79
N MET A 14 -8.29 9.43 -5.67
CA MET A 14 -7.15 8.60 -5.28
C MET A 14 -7.56 7.20 -4.81
N PHE A 15 -8.69 7.13 -4.11
CA PHE A 15 -9.24 5.89 -3.52
C PHE A 15 -10.51 5.41 -4.22
N SER A 16 -10.96 6.10 -5.27
CA SER A 16 -12.07 5.65 -6.09
C SER A 16 -11.69 4.37 -6.83
N ARG A 17 -12.68 3.51 -7.05
CA ARG A 17 -12.52 2.29 -7.86
C ARG A 17 -12.88 2.62 -9.30
N PRO A 18 -12.17 2.03 -10.28
CA PRO A 18 -12.49 2.22 -11.69
C PRO A 18 -13.84 1.57 -12.02
N PHE A 19 -14.41 2.01 -13.15
CA PHE A 19 -15.68 1.52 -13.66
C PHE A 19 -15.70 -0.01 -13.74
N ARG A 20 -16.84 -0.61 -13.39
CA ARG A 20 -17.06 -2.08 -13.35
C ARG A 20 -16.15 -2.87 -12.40
N LYS A 21 -15.40 -2.21 -11.52
CA LYS A 21 -14.63 -2.86 -10.45
C LYS A 21 -15.21 -2.60 -9.07
N HIS A 22 -16.45 -2.13 -8.95
CA HIS A 22 -17.12 -1.91 -7.66
C HIS A 22 -17.46 -3.25 -6.98
N GLY A 23 -17.81 -3.21 -5.68
CA GLY A 23 -18.17 -4.39 -4.89
C GLY A 23 -17.05 -4.92 -3.99
N VAL A 24 -17.25 -6.13 -3.48
CA VAL A 24 -16.36 -6.77 -2.51
C VAL A 24 -15.01 -7.12 -3.17
N VAL A 25 -13.93 -7.04 -2.38
CA VAL A 25 -12.58 -7.41 -2.83
C VAL A 25 -12.52 -8.94 -3.02
N PRO A 26 -11.94 -9.44 -4.13
CA PRO A 26 -11.83 -10.89 -4.34
C PRO A 26 -10.98 -11.56 -3.25
N LEU A 27 -11.36 -12.79 -2.89
CA LEU A 27 -10.70 -13.60 -1.86
C LEU A 27 -9.20 -13.83 -2.12
N ALA A 28 -8.79 -13.86 -3.40
CA ALA A 28 -7.39 -14.01 -3.80
C ALA A 28 -6.47 -12.93 -3.21
N THR A 29 -6.98 -11.72 -2.93
CA THR A 29 -6.18 -10.66 -2.31
C THR A 29 -5.94 -10.92 -0.81
N TYR A 30 -6.87 -11.59 -0.12
CA TYR A 30 -6.74 -11.92 1.30
C TYR A 30 -5.83 -13.13 1.52
N MET A 31 -5.93 -14.15 0.66
CA MET A 31 -5.16 -15.39 0.79
C MET A 31 -3.69 -15.26 0.32
N ARG A 32 -3.27 -14.05 -0.07
CA ARG A 32 -1.90 -13.81 -0.53
C ARG A 32 -0.94 -13.91 0.66
N ILE A 33 0.01 -14.83 0.58
CA ILE A 33 1.04 -15.02 1.61
C ILE A 33 2.14 -13.98 1.40
N TYR A 34 2.51 -13.28 2.47
CA TYR A 34 3.62 -12.33 2.49
C TYR A 34 4.69 -12.81 3.47
N LYS A 35 5.95 -12.64 3.11
CA LYS A 35 7.10 -12.91 3.96
C LYS A 35 7.80 -11.61 4.34
N LYS A 36 8.54 -11.63 5.45
CA LYS A 36 9.41 -10.51 5.83
C LYS A 36 10.48 -10.34 4.75
N GLY A 37 10.75 -9.10 4.37
CA GLY A 37 11.70 -8.77 3.30
C GLY A 37 11.09 -8.63 1.91
N ASP A 38 9.84 -9.07 1.70
CA ASP A 38 9.16 -8.90 0.41
C ASP A 38 8.99 -7.42 0.07
N ILE A 39 9.16 -7.10 -1.21
CA ILE A 39 8.91 -5.77 -1.76
C ILE A 39 7.45 -5.69 -2.20
N VAL A 40 6.74 -4.69 -1.72
CA VAL A 40 5.29 -4.58 -1.87
C VAL A 40 4.87 -3.13 -2.11
N ASP A 41 3.81 -2.94 -2.88
CA ASP A 41 3.23 -1.62 -3.12
C ASP A 41 2.00 -1.36 -2.27
N ILE A 42 1.92 -0.13 -1.77
CA ILE A 42 0.82 0.34 -0.95
C ILE A 42 -0.22 0.98 -1.85
N LYS A 43 -1.36 0.30 -1.98
CA LYS A 43 -2.55 0.81 -2.67
C LYS A 43 -3.74 0.81 -1.71
N GLY A 44 -4.32 1.99 -1.47
CA GLY A 44 -5.59 2.10 -0.75
C GLY A 44 -6.77 1.79 -1.66
N MET A 45 -7.67 0.91 -1.22
CA MET A 45 -8.96 0.66 -1.86
C MET A 45 -10.09 1.32 -1.06
N GLY A 46 -11.01 2.01 -1.73
CA GLY A 46 -12.16 2.66 -1.09
C GLY A 46 -13.20 1.69 -0.49
N THR A 47 -13.14 0.40 -0.80
CA THR A 47 -14.07 -0.63 -0.27
C THR A 47 -13.75 -1.04 1.16
N VAL A 48 -12.48 -0.95 1.56
CA VAL A 48 -12.03 -1.35 2.91
C VAL A 48 -11.66 -0.11 3.68
N GLN A 49 -12.48 0.26 4.67
CA GLN A 49 -12.27 1.48 5.47
C GLN A 49 -11.26 1.28 6.61
N LYS A 50 -11.32 0.13 7.29
CA LYS A 50 -10.44 -0.19 8.41
C LYS A 50 -9.04 -0.52 7.91
N GLY A 51 -8.02 -0.01 8.59
CA GLY A 51 -6.63 -0.28 8.21
C GLY A 51 -6.10 0.45 6.98
N MET A 52 -6.91 1.31 6.36
CA MET A 52 -6.51 1.99 5.13
C MET A 52 -5.33 2.97 5.39
N PRO A 53 -4.32 2.99 4.50
CA PRO A 53 -3.17 3.87 4.65
C PRO A 53 -3.57 5.34 4.47
N HIS A 54 -2.78 6.24 5.06
CA HIS A 54 -2.91 7.67 4.80
C HIS A 54 -2.49 8.00 3.36
N LYS A 55 -3.13 9.02 2.75
CA LYS A 55 -2.94 9.39 1.35
C LYS A 55 -1.49 9.62 0.93
N CYS A 56 -0.62 10.06 1.84
CA CYS A 56 0.79 10.32 1.53
C CYS A 56 1.64 9.06 1.30
N TYR A 57 1.08 7.88 1.51
CA TYR A 57 1.76 6.60 1.27
C TYR A 57 1.17 5.81 0.10
N HIS A 58 0.11 6.32 -0.52
CA HIS A 58 -0.49 5.69 -1.68
C HIS A 58 0.49 5.70 -2.86
N GLY A 59 0.64 4.56 -3.52
CA GLY A 59 1.55 4.39 -4.66
C GLY A 59 3.03 4.31 -4.26
N LYS A 60 3.34 4.14 -2.97
CA LYS A 60 4.73 3.91 -2.53
C LYS A 60 5.02 2.43 -2.40
N THR A 61 6.23 2.08 -2.79
CA THR A 61 6.83 0.76 -2.58
C THR A 61 7.55 0.74 -1.24
N GLY A 62 7.49 -0.38 -0.54
CA GLY A 62 8.23 -0.60 0.70
C GLY A 62 8.57 -2.06 0.93
N ARG A 63 9.28 -2.32 2.03
CA ARG A 63 9.65 -3.69 2.44
C ARG A 63 8.84 -4.15 3.64
N VAL A 64 8.38 -5.39 3.61
CA VAL A 64 7.64 -5.99 4.73
C VAL A 64 8.57 -6.17 5.92
N TYR A 65 8.22 -5.59 7.07
CA TYR A 65 8.99 -5.74 8.32
C TYR A 65 8.35 -6.74 9.28
N ASN A 66 7.02 -6.79 9.34
CA ASN A 66 6.29 -7.71 10.20
C ASN A 66 4.97 -8.13 9.57
N VAL A 67 4.52 -9.32 9.91
CA VAL A 67 3.23 -9.87 9.49
C VAL A 67 2.45 -10.15 10.77
N THR A 68 1.23 -9.62 10.86
CA THR A 68 0.29 -9.90 11.95
C THR A 68 -0.91 -10.66 11.40
N GLN A 69 -1.79 -11.14 12.29
CA GLN A 69 -2.93 -11.99 11.93
C GLN A 69 -3.81 -11.44 10.80
N HIS A 70 -3.98 -10.12 10.73
CA HIS A 70 -4.85 -9.48 9.73
C HIS A 70 -4.17 -8.39 8.92
N ALA A 71 -2.91 -8.05 9.21
CA ALA A 71 -2.25 -6.89 8.64
C ALA A 71 -0.78 -7.17 8.30
N VAL A 72 -0.26 -6.40 7.35
CA VAL A 72 1.15 -6.44 6.98
C VAL A 72 1.76 -5.10 7.31
N GLY A 73 2.82 -5.15 8.09
CA GLY A 73 3.63 -4.01 8.40
C GLY A 73 4.67 -3.76 7.32
N ILE A 74 4.69 -2.55 6.73
CA ILE A 74 5.66 -2.18 5.69
C ILE A 74 6.47 -0.96 6.15
N VAL A 75 7.78 -1.01 5.91
CA VAL A 75 8.69 0.12 6.06
C VAL A 75 8.70 0.90 4.76
N VAL A 76 8.42 2.20 4.84
CA VAL A 76 8.41 3.10 3.69
C VAL A 76 9.21 4.35 4.00
N ASN A 77 9.99 4.80 3.02
CA ASN A 77 10.67 6.07 3.10
C ASN A 77 9.71 7.20 2.73
N LYS A 78 9.53 8.15 3.64
CA LYS A 78 8.78 9.36 3.33
C LYS A 78 9.75 10.38 2.74
N GLN A 79 9.53 10.74 1.48
CA GLN A 79 10.16 11.90 0.87
C GLN A 79 9.57 13.17 1.50
N ASN A 80 10.29 13.69 2.48
CA ASN A 80 10.19 15.07 2.97
C ASN A 80 11.57 15.71 2.72
N TRP A 81 11.78 16.94 3.19
CA TRP A 81 13.08 17.63 3.15
C TRP A 81 14.25 16.79 3.70
N THR A 82 13.93 15.85 4.61
CA THR A 82 14.82 14.75 5.02
C THR A 82 14.12 13.41 4.78
N VAL A 83 14.85 12.42 4.24
CA VAL A 83 14.33 11.06 4.05
C VAL A 83 14.18 10.39 5.42
N THR A 84 12.96 10.39 5.96
CA THR A 84 12.65 9.73 7.21
C THR A 84 11.98 8.38 6.93
N CYS A 85 12.63 7.30 7.38
CA CYS A 85 12.05 5.96 7.37
C CYS A 85 10.89 5.92 8.37
N ARG A 86 9.67 5.63 7.94
CA ARG A 86 8.53 5.41 8.83
C ARG A 86 8.09 3.96 8.79
N ARG A 87 8.01 3.34 9.97
CA ARG A 87 7.37 2.03 10.18
C ARG A 87 5.88 2.24 10.35
N MET A 88 5.06 1.51 9.60
CA MET A 88 3.61 1.61 9.72
C MET A 88 2.94 0.26 9.60
N ASN A 89 1.91 0.10 10.41
CA ASN A 89 1.10 -1.10 10.50
C ASN A 89 -0.21 -0.76 9.82
N TRP A 90 -0.49 -1.41 8.70
CA TRP A 90 -1.76 -1.23 8.00
C TRP A 90 -2.34 -2.59 7.66
N THR A 91 -3.66 -2.68 7.72
CA THR A 91 -4.45 -3.78 7.15
C THR A 91 -4.51 -3.56 5.63
N THR A 92 -3.35 -3.44 4.98
CA THR A 92 -3.28 -3.14 3.54
C THR A 92 -3.42 -4.41 2.72
N PHE A 93 -4.42 -4.40 1.85
CA PHE A 93 -4.43 -5.20 0.63
C PHE A 93 -3.38 -4.65 -0.32
N LEU A 94 -2.17 -5.16 -0.19
CA LEU A 94 -1.03 -4.80 -1.03
C LEU A 94 -1.24 -5.38 -2.42
N HIS A 95 -1.13 -4.54 -3.45
CA HIS A 95 -0.93 -5.07 -4.79
C HIS A 95 0.57 -5.39 -4.90
N HIS A 96 0.92 -6.65 -5.09
CA HIS A 96 2.33 -7.03 -5.25
C HIS A 96 2.79 -6.65 -6.66
N THR A 97 3.87 -5.89 -6.80
CA THR A 97 4.57 -5.70 -8.07
C THR A 97 5.69 -6.73 -8.21
N GLN A 98 5.39 -7.85 -8.88
CA GLN A 98 6.46 -8.79 -9.27
C GLN A 98 7.32 -8.22 -10.42
N LYS A 99 6.82 -7.19 -11.11
CA LYS A 99 7.37 -6.74 -12.40
C LYS A 99 8.77 -6.16 -12.35
N GLN A 100 9.18 -5.42 -11.30
CA GLN A 100 10.52 -4.83 -11.30
C GLN A 100 11.63 -5.82 -10.91
N ILE A 101 11.35 -6.77 -10.01
CA ILE A 101 12.37 -7.74 -9.55
C ILE A 101 12.53 -8.89 -10.55
N GLN A 102 11.44 -9.42 -11.13
CA GLN A 102 11.57 -10.47 -12.15
C GLN A 102 12.33 -9.98 -13.38
N ASN A 103 12.14 -8.71 -13.78
CA ASN A 103 12.88 -8.15 -14.91
C ASN A 103 14.34 -7.85 -14.56
N GLY A 104 14.64 -7.47 -13.31
CA GLY A 104 16.02 -7.31 -12.83
C GLY A 104 16.76 -8.63 -12.72
N LEU A 105 16.17 -9.65 -12.08
CA LEU A 105 16.78 -10.98 -11.91
C LEU A 105 16.95 -11.74 -13.23
N LYS A 106 16.09 -11.50 -14.22
CA LYS A 106 16.24 -12.06 -15.58
C LYS A 106 17.47 -11.53 -16.31
N ASN A 107 18.02 -10.38 -15.90
CA ASN A 107 19.18 -9.74 -16.53
C ASN A 107 20.49 -9.99 -15.77
N VAL A 108 20.48 -10.86 -14.75
CA VAL A 108 21.68 -11.22 -13.95
C VAL A 108 22.27 -12.57 -14.38
N ASN A 109 21.67 -13.23 -15.38
CA ASN A 109 22.19 -14.42 -16.05
C ASN A 109 22.59 -14.10 -17.49
#